data_AF-A0A1D6PW41-F1
#
_entry.id   AF-A0A1D6PW41-F1
#
_cell.length_a   1.000
_cell.length_b   1.000
_cell.length_c   1.000
_cell.angle_alpha   90.00
_cell.angle_beta   90.00
_cell.angle_gamma   90.00
#
_symmetry.space_group_name_H-M   'P 1'
#
loop_
_entity.id
_entity.type
_entity.pdbx_description
1 polymer ?
#
loop_
_entity_poly.entity_id
_entity_poly.type
_entity_poly.pdbx_seq_one_letter_code
_entity_poly.pdbx_strand_id
1 'polypeptide(L)'
;MEELKADLNKAKKGKPLGYDSEGKPKRNLAPEAIQKKVATLEGKIEKMEMDKRIKEDLKTVALGTSKINYLDPRITVAWCKRHEVPIEKIFNKSLLAKFVWAMDVDPEFRF
;
A
#
# COMPACT_ATOMS: atom_id res chain seq x y z
N MET A 1 13.95 7.36 -12.21
CA MET A 1 12.61 7.89 -12.56
C MET A 1 12.68 8.83 -13.75
N GLU A 2 13.63 9.78 -13.77
CA GLU A 2 13.83 10.67 -14.93
C GLU A 2 14.09 9.92 -16.24
N GLU A 3 14.91 8.87 -16.22
CA GLU A 3 15.17 8.06 -17.42
C GLU A 3 13.92 7.39 -17.98
N LEU A 4 13.03 6.85 -17.14
CA LEU A 4 11.79 6.21 -17.58
C LEU A 4 10.77 7.23 -18.12
N LYS A 5 10.74 8.44 -17.55
CA LYS A 5 9.93 9.56 -18.06
C LYS A 5 10.48 10.10 -19.38
N ALA A 6 11.81 10.16 -19.52
CA ALA A 6 12.48 10.51 -20.78
C ALA A 6 12.24 9.45 -21.87
N ASP A 7 12.31 8.17 -21.50
CA ASP A 7 12.02 7.02 -22.37
C ASP A 7 10.55 7.03 -22.81
N LEU A 8 9.61 7.36 -21.92
CA LEU A 8 8.19 7.56 -22.29
C LEU A 8 8.03 8.69 -23.31
N ASN A 9 8.70 9.82 -23.11
CA ASN A 9 8.65 10.96 -24.03
C ASN A 9 9.27 10.64 -25.40
N LYS A 10 10.34 9.84 -25.44
CA LYS A 10 10.94 9.34 -26.69
C LYS A 10 10.00 8.37 -27.41
N ALA A 11 9.42 7.42 -26.68
CA ALA A 11 8.47 6.45 -27.22
C ALA A 11 7.22 7.12 -27.81
N LYS A 12 6.65 8.13 -27.12
CA LYS A 12 5.50 8.93 -27.63
C LYS A 12 5.85 9.71 -28.91
N LYS A 13 7.10 10.12 -29.07
CA LYS A 13 7.62 10.82 -30.26
C LYS A 13 8.10 9.87 -31.36
N GLY A 14 7.91 8.55 -31.21
CA GLY A 14 8.37 7.53 -32.16
C GLY A 14 9.89 7.41 -32.27
N LYS A 15 10.65 7.96 -31.30
CA LYS A 15 12.11 7.91 -31.30
C LYS A 15 12.61 6.64 -30.62
N PRO A 16 13.72 6.04 -31.09
CA PRO A 16 14.32 4.88 -30.43
C PRO A 16 14.75 5.24 -29.00
N LEU A 17 14.55 4.29 -28.08
CA LEU A 17 14.83 4.47 -26.64
C LEU A 17 16.32 4.56 -26.31
N GLY A 18 17.20 4.21 -27.25
CA GLY A 18 18.65 4.23 -27.09
C GLY A 18 19.18 2.89 -26.60
N TYR A 19 20.29 2.91 -25.85
CA TYR A 19 20.94 1.72 -25.32
C TYR A 19 20.76 1.64 -23.80
N ASP A 20 20.76 0.42 -23.26
CA ASP A 20 20.74 0.18 -21.82
C ASP A 20 22.14 0.39 -21.21
N SER A 21 22.24 0.22 -19.89
CA SER A 21 23.49 0.32 -19.14
C SER A 21 24.53 -0.73 -19.55
N GLU A 22 24.14 -1.76 -20.29
CA GLU A 22 25.02 -2.81 -20.83
C GLU A 22 25.40 -2.56 -22.31
N GLY A 23 25.00 -1.42 -22.88
CA GLY A 23 25.27 -1.07 -24.27
C GLY A 23 24.41 -1.83 -25.28
N LYS A 24 23.35 -2.53 -24.86
CA LYS A 24 22.41 -3.21 -25.77
C LYS A 24 21.25 -2.27 -26.14
N PRO A 25 20.71 -2.35 -27.36
CA PRO A 25 19.58 -1.51 -27.75
C PRO A 25 18.38 -1.80 -26.84
N LYS A 26 17.86 -0.77 -26.17
CA LYS A 26 16.66 -0.89 -25.35
C LYS A 26 15.50 -1.36 -26.21
N ARG A 27 14.81 -2.40 -25.75
CA ARG A 27 13.63 -2.92 -26.43
C ARG A 27 12.61 -1.80 -26.59
N ASN A 28 12.23 -1.48 -27.82
CA ASN A 28 11.15 -0.55 -28.10
C ASN A 28 9.85 -1.11 -27.51
N LEU A 29 9.49 -0.59 -26.35
CA LEU A 29 8.24 -0.89 -25.67
C LEU A 29 7.18 0.10 -26.15
N ALA A 30 5.93 -0.37 -26.27
CA ALA A 30 4.81 0.52 -26.53
C ALA A 30 4.78 1.64 -25.47
N PRO A 31 4.49 2.90 -25.85
CA PRO A 31 4.42 4.01 -24.91
C PRO A 31 3.53 3.72 -23.70
N GLU A 32 2.43 2.99 -23.91
CA GLU A 32 1.51 2.54 -22.87
C GLU A 32 2.18 1.63 -21.84
N ALA A 33 3.04 0.70 -22.27
CA ALA A 33 3.75 -0.20 -21.37
C ALA A 33 4.77 0.56 -20.49
N ILE A 34 5.45 1.56 -21.06
CA ILE A 34 6.36 2.43 -20.31
C ILE A 34 5.56 3.29 -19.33
N GLN A 35 4.41 3.84 -19.75
CA GLN A 35 3.54 4.63 -18.89
C GLN A 35 3.00 3.82 -17.71
N LYS A 36 2.54 2.58 -17.94
CA LYS A 36 2.10 1.67 -16.88
C LYS A 36 3.23 1.37 -15.88
N LYS A 37 4.46 1.21 -16.37
CA LYS A 37 5.64 0.98 -15.53
C LYS A 37 5.98 2.20 -14.68
N VAL A 38 5.91 3.41 -15.25
CA VAL A 38 6.09 4.67 -14.51
C VAL A 38 5.03 4.79 -13.41
N ALA A 39 3.75 4.63 -13.75
CA ALA A 39 2.66 4.73 -12.77
C ALA A 39 2.78 3.70 -11.63
N THR A 40 3.20 2.47 -11.95
CA THR A 40 3.43 1.42 -10.94
C THR A 40 4.57 1.80 -9.99
N LEU A 41 5.65 2.38 -10.50
CA LEU A 41 6.79 2.80 -9.67
C LEU A 41 6.43 4.02 -8.82
N GLU A 42 5.68 4.98 -9.36
CA GLU A 42 5.18 6.13 -8.61
C GLU A 42 4.33 5.69 -7.42
N GLY A 43 3.37 4.78 -7.63
CA GLY A 43 2.56 4.25 -6.52
C GLY A 43 3.37 3.46 -5.48
N LYS A 44 4.45 2.78 -5.89
CA LYS A 44 5.36 2.12 -4.93
C LYS A 44 6.15 3.13 -4.10
N ILE A 45 6.62 4.21 -4.70
CA ILE A 45 7.36 5.27 -4.00
C ILE A 45 6.46 5.92 -2.96
N GLU A 46 5.24 6.31 -3.37
CA GLU A 46 4.26 6.92 -2.47
C GLU A 46 3.96 6.02 -1.26
N LYS A 47 3.76 4.72 -1.50
CA LYS A 47 3.58 3.74 -0.43
C LYS A 47 4.78 3.67 0.51
N MET A 48 6.00 3.58 -0.03
CA MET A 48 7.22 3.51 0.79
C MET A 48 7.44 4.77 1.62
N GLU A 49 7.13 5.95 1.07
CA GLU A 49 7.21 7.21 1.81
C GLU A 49 6.18 7.26 2.94
N MET A 50 4.96 6.79 2.69
CA MET A 50 3.93 6.66 3.73
C MET A 50 4.38 5.69 4.82
N ASP A 51 4.85 4.50 4.46
CA ASP A 51 5.33 3.49 5.42
C ASP A 51 6.51 4.03 6.25
N LYS A 52 7.41 4.81 5.63
CA LYS A 52 8.53 5.48 6.33
C LYS A 52 8.02 6.49 7.37
N ARG A 53 7.07 7.35 7.00
CA ARG A 53 6.49 8.34 7.93
C ARG A 53 5.83 7.64 9.12
N ILE A 54 4.98 6.65 8.86
CA ILE A 54 4.30 5.86 9.89
C ILE A 54 5.32 5.23 10.85
N LYS A 55 6.42 4.67 10.32
CA LYS A 55 7.44 4.05 11.16
C LYS A 55 8.17 5.04 12.06
N GLU A 56 8.41 6.26 11.59
CA GLU A 56 9.04 7.30 12.41
C GLU A 56 8.08 7.81 13.48
N ASP A 57 6.82 8.09 13.12
CA ASP A 57 5.79 8.58 14.05
C ASP A 57 5.49 7.57 15.17
N LEU A 58 5.54 6.28 14.86
CA LEU A 58 5.26 5.19 15.80
C LEU A 58 6.52 4.66 16.51
N LYS A 59 7.70 5.21 16.25
CA LYS A 59 8.98 4.68 16.75
C LYS A 59 9.05 4.60 18.28
N THR A 60 8.36 5.48 18.98
CA THR A 60 8.35 5.58 20.45
C THR A 60 7.08 5.01 21.08
N VAL A 61 6.13 4.49 20.28
CA VAL A 61 4.79 4.11 20.75
C VAL A 61 4.54 2.62 20.55
N ALA A 62 4.31 1.91 21.65
CA ALA A 62 3.96 0.48 21.63
C ALA A 62 2.45 0.26 21.46
N LEU A 63 1.97 0.19 20.21
CA LEU A 63 0.54 0.01 19.89
C LEU A 63 -0.03 -1.38 20.24
N GLY A 64 0.82 -2.38 20.48
CA GLY A 64 0.37 -3.76 20.72
C GLY A 64 -0.48 -3.89 21.97
N THR A 65 -0.04 -3.32 23.10
CA THR A 65 -0.72 -3.51 24.39
C THR A 65 -2.11 -2.86 24.40
N SER A 66 -2.23 -1.63 23.89
CA SER A 66 -3.51 -0.92 23.79
C SER A 66 -4.50 -1.69 22.92
N LYS A 67 -4.06 -2.10 21.73
CA LYS A 67 -4.87 -2.86 20.77
C LYS A 67 -5.37 -4.20 21.30
N ILE A 68 -4.58 -4.87 22.14
CA ILE A 68 -4.87 -6.25 22.59
C ILE A 68 -5.70 -6.28 23.88
N ASN A 69 -5.54 -5.27 24.75
CA ASN A 69 -6.03 -5.33 26.13
C ASN A 69 -6.91 -4.15 26.55
N TYR A 70 -6.78 -2.99 25.90
CA TYR A 70 -7.42 -1.76 26.37
C TYR A 70 -8.44 -1.18 25.39
N LEU A 71 -8.45 -1.63 24.14
CA LEU A 71 -9.48 -1.27 23.16
C LEU A 71 -10.52 -2.38 23.05
N ASP A 72 -11.80 -2.00 23.07
CA ASP A 72 -12.88 -2.93 22.78
C ASP A 72 -12.79 -3.33 21.29
N PRO A 73 -12.54 -4.62 20.97
CA PRO A 73 -12.38 -5.07 19.58
C PRO A 73 -13.63 -4.79 18.74
N ARG A 74 -14.82 -4.70 19.33
CA ARG A 74 -16.07 -4.39 18.63
C ARG A 74 -16.05 -3.02 17.96
N ILE A 75 -15.38 -2.03 18.56
CA ILE A 75 -15.20 -0.70 17.96
C ILE A 75 -14.46 -0.84 16.62
N THR A 76 -13.40 -1.64 16.61
CA THR A 76 -12.58 -1.86 15.41
C THR A 76 -13.34 -2.68 14.37
N VAL A 77 -14.05 -3.73 14.79
CA VAL A 77 -14.85 -4.57 13.88
C VAL A 77 -15.98 -3.76 13.23
N ALA A 78 -16.73 -2.97 14.01
CA ALA A 78 -17.79 -2.11 13.50
C ALA A 78 -17.25 -1.08 12.49
N TRP A 79 -16.12 -0.45 12.78
CA TRP A 79 -15.43 0.44 11.83
C TRP A 79 -15.03 -0.28 10.54
N CYS A 80 -14.46 -1.49 10.64
CA CYS A 80 -14.08 -2.28 9.46
C CYS A 80 -15.29 -2.62 8.59
N LYS A 81 -16.43 -2.99 9.20
CA LYS A 81 -17.67 -3.27 8.48
C LYS A 81 -18.22 -2.02 7.78
N ARG A 82 -18.24 -0.87 8.45
CA ARG A 82 -18.75 0.40 7.88
C ARG A 82 -17.95 0.89 6.67
N HIS A 83 -16.64 0.66 6.67
CA HIS A 83 -15.73 1.16 5.63
C HIS A 83 -15.24 0.07 4.68
N GLU A 84 -15.84 -1.13 4.73
CA GLU A 84 -15.46 -2.28 3.90
C GLU A 84 -13.96 -2.61 3.97
N VAL A 85 -13.36 -2.42 5.15
CA VAL A 85 -11.94 -2.71 5.39
C VAL A 85 -11.80 -4.17 5.80
N PRO A 86 -10.95 -4.96 5.11
CA PRO A 86 -10.72 -6.35 5.48
C PRO A 86 -10.11 -6.45 6.89
N ILE A 87 -10.78 -7.17 7.79
CA ILE A 87 -10.42 -7.23 9.22
C ILE A 87 -9.03 -7.86 9.44
N GLU A 88 -8.57 -8.71 8.53
CA GLU A 88 -7.25 -9.35 8.56
C GLU A 88 -6.10 -8.36 8.35
N LYS A 89 -6.37 -7.16 7.81
CA LYS A 89 -5.39 -6.07 7.75
C LYS A 89 -5.17 -5.42 9.12
N ILE A 90 -6.14 -5.54 10.02
CA ILE A 90 -6.10 -4.96 11.35
C ILE A 90 -5.74 -6.02 12.38
N PHE A 91 -6.44 -7.15 12.43
CA PHE A 91 -6.18 -8.25 13.36
C PHE A 91 -5.50 -9.42 12.66
N ASN A 92 -4.35 -9.85 13.19
CA ASN A 92 -3.70 -11.07 12.73
C ASN A 92 -4.51 -12.31 13.16
N LYS A 93 -4.14 -13.49 12.65
CA LYS A 93 -4.85 -14.76 12.94
C LYS A 93 -5.05 -15.01 14.44
N SER A 94 -4.05 -14.73 15.27
CA SER A 94 -4.14 -14.91 16.73
C SER A 94 -5.15 -13.96 17.38
N LEU A 95 -5.19 -12.69 16.96
CA LEU A 95 -6.16 -11.72 17.47
C LEU A 95 -7.57 -12.00 16.98
N LEU A 96 -7.74 -12.47 15.74
CA LEU A 96 -9.03 -12.91 15.24
C LEU A 96 -9.60 -14.06 16.09
N ALA A 97 -8.76 -15.05 16.42
CA ALA A 97 -9.16 -16.16 17.29
C ALA A 97 -9.48 -15.70 18.73
N LYS A 98 -8.77 -14.70 19.26
CA LYS A 98 -9.05 -14.12 20.59
C LYS A 98 -10.37 -13.35 20.61
N PHE A 99 -10.70 -12.65 19.53
CA PHE A 99 -11.83 -11.72 19.45
C PHE A 99 -13.02 -12.25 18.64
N VAL A 100 -13.16 -13.57 18.50
CA VAL A 100 -14.27 -14.19 17.75
C VAL A 100 -15.63 -13.66 18.21
N TRP A 101 -15.82 -13.51 19.52
CA TRP A 101 -17.06 -12.98 20.12
C TRP A 101 -17.43 -11.56 19.68
N ALA A 102 -16.47 -10.78 19.16
CA ALA A 102 -16.69 -9.41 18.69
C ALA A 102 -17.01 -9.34 17.18
N MET A 103 -16.90 -10.44 16.43
CA MET A 103 -17.00 -10.43 14.97
C MET A 103 -18.43 -10.20 14.46
N ASP A 104 -19.43 -10.59 15.24
CA ASP A 104 -20.85 -10.47 14.87
C ASP A 104 -21.46 -9.10 15.23
N VAL A 105 -20.65 -8.15 15.70
CA VAL A 105 -21.15 -6.84 16.10
C VAL A 105 -21.74 -6.05 14.93
N ASP A 106 -22.81 -5.31 15.21
CA ASP A 106 -23.45 -4.40 14.24
C ASP A 106 -22.47 -3.28 13.79
N PRO A 107 -22.46 -2.90 12.50
CA PRO A 107 -21.65 -1.79 12.00
C PRO A 107 -21.88 -0.45 12.73
N GLU A 108 -23.09 -0.22 13.25
CA GLU A 108 -23.46 1.00 13.97
C GLU A 108 -23.14 0.96 15.47
N PHE A 109 -22.44 -0.09 15.95
CA PHE A 109 -22.04 -0.19 17.34
C PHE A 109 -21.28 1.05 17.83
N ARG A 110 -21.72 1.53 18.99
CA ARG A 110 -21.07 2.58 19.78
C ARG A 110 -20.82 2.05 21.19
N PHE A 111 -19.61 2.28 21.68
CA PHE A 111 -19.17 1.94 23.02
C PHE A 111 -19.61 3.02 24.01
#